data_AF-A0A2V6RWE4-F1
#
_entry.id   AF-A0A2V6RWE4-F1
#
_cell.length_a   1.000
_cell.length_b   1.000
_cell.length_c   1.000
_cell.angle_alpha   90.00
_cell.angle_beta   90.00
_cell.angle_gamma   90.00
#
_symmetry.space_group_name_H-M   'P 1'
#
loop_
_entity.id
_entity.type
_entity.pdbx_description
1 polymer ?
#
loop_
_entity_poly.entity_id
_entity_poly.type
_entity_poly.pdbx_seq_one_letter_code
_entity_poly.pdbx_strand_id
1 'polypeptide(L)'
;MPAPPASRPPLQYRVRALQLVTIGLALGVWETAARAGWIDPLFVPAPGAVGAALGTIGGTALAALGDTLGKTAIAYVLSVTLGVAAGLTVGSVRLLREVLNPFVIALYSLPKILVLPWIVLL
;
A
#
# COMPACT_ATOMS: atom_id res chain seq x y z
N MET A 1 1.62 19.02 -60.29
CA MET A 1 1.99 17.92 -59.37
C MET A 1 1.67 18.38 -57.95
N PRO A 2 0.58 17.91 -57.30
CA PRO A 2 0.29 18.27 -55.91
C PRO A 2 1.31 17.63 -54.97
N ALA A 3 1.86 18.41 -54.03
CA ALA A 3 2.85 17.95 -53.06
C ALA A 3 2.24 16.89 -52.12
N PRO A 4 2.99 15.83 -51.74
CA PRO A 4 2.50 14.80 -50.84
C PRO A 4 2.15 15.40 -49.46
N PRO A 5 1.06 14.95 -48.82
CA PRO A 5 0.65 15.45 -47.52
C PRO A 5 1.69 15.14 -46.46
N ALA A 6 2.03 16.14 -45.63
CA ALA A 6 2.94 16.01 -44.50
C ALA A 6 2.48 14.87 -43.57
N SER A 7 3.37 13.92 -43.29
CA SER A 7 3.14 12.79 -42.39
C SER A 7 2.90 13.30 -40.96
N ARG A 8 1.63 13.41 -40.56
CA ARG A 8 1.26 13.72 -39.17
C ARG A 8 1.79 12.58 -38.28
N PRO A 9 2.44 12.87 -37.14
CA PRO A 9 2.84 11.82 -36.21
C PRO A 9 1.60 11.01 -35.80
N PRO A 10 1.71 9.68 -35.65
CA PRO A 10 0.59 8.83 -35.29
C PRO A 10 -0.04 9.32 -33.98
N LEU A 11 -1.38 9.28 -33.88
CA LEU A 11 -2.17 9.78 -32.75
C LEU A 11 -1.63 9.31 -31.38
N GLN A 12 -1.07 8.09 -31.32
CA GLN A 12 -0.45 7.51 -30.13
C GLN A 12 0.71 8.34 -29.57
N TYR A 13 1.53 8.96 -30.43
CA TYR A 13 2.65 9.80 -29.98
C TYR A 13 2.13 11.08 -29.31
N ARG A 14 1.07 11.68 -29.87
CA ARG A 14 0.41 12.86 -29.28
C ARG A 14 -0.22 12.53 -27.93
N VAL A 15 -0.87 11.37 -27.80
CA VAL A 15 -1.46 10.91 -26.53
C VAL A 15 -0.38 10.68 -25.47
N ARG A 16 0.71 9.98 -25.80
CA ARG A 16 1.83 9.77 -24.86
C ARG A 16 2.47 11.09 -24.44
N ALA A 17 2.66 12.02 -25.38
CA ALA A 17 3.18 13.34 -25.07
C ALA A 17 2.24 14.10 -24.11
N LEU A 18 0.93 14.10 -24.36
CA LEU A 18 -0.05 14.70 -23.46
C LEU A 18 -0.08 14.04 -22.08
N GLN A 19 0.06 12.71 -22.01
CA GLN A 19 0.15 11.98 -20.74
C GLN A 19 1.39 12.39 -19.95
N LEU A 20 2.56 12.44 -20.59
CA LEU A 20 3.80 12.88 -19.94
C LEU A 20 3.72 14.33 -19.46
N VAL A 21 3.13 15.22 -20.26
CA VAL A 21 2.90 16.63 -19.87
C VAL A 21 1.95 16.70 -18.67
N THR A 22 0.87 15.91 -18.69
CA THR A 22 -0.11 15.90 -17.59
C THR A 22 0.52 15.42 -16.30
N ILE A 23 1.29 14.33 -16.34
CA ILE A 23 2.02 13.79 -15.18
C ILE A 23 3.07 14.80 -14.71
N GLY A 24 3.86 15.37 -15.61
CA GLY A 24 4.87 16.37 -15.28
C GLY A 24 4.27 17.61 -14.63
N LEU A 25 3.13 18.09 -15.13
CA LEU A 25 2.40 19.22 -14.55
C LEU A 25 1.88 18.87 -13.15
N ALA A 26 1.30 17.68 -12.96
CA ALA A 26 0.84 17.23 -11.66
C ALA A 26 1.98 17.15 -10.63
N LEU A 27 3.13 16.58 -11.01
CA LEU A 27 4.32 16.54 -10.17
C LEU A 27 4.87 17.93 -9.88
N GLY A 28 4.88 18.83 -10.85
CA GLY A 28 5.33 20.22 -10.67
C GLY A 28 4.41 20.99 -9.71
N VAL A 29 3.09 20.83 -9.83
CA VAL A 29 2.12 21.42 -8.91
C VAL A 29 2.30 20.85 -7.50
N TRP A 30 2.52 19.54 -7.36
CA TRP A 30 2.78 18.93 -6.05
C TRP A 30 4.09 19.43 -5.44
N GLU A 31 5.20 19.39 -6.19
CA GLU A 31 6.51 19.88 -5.74
C GLU A 31 6.43 21.34 -5.28
N THR A 32 5.75 22.19 -6.05
CA THR A 32 5.58 23.61 -5.72
C THR A 32 4.68 23.79 -4.50
N ALA A 33 3.55 23.10 -4.40
CA ALA A 33 2.66 23.18 -3.24
C ALA A 33 3.36 22.75 -1.94
N ALA A 34 4.15 21.68 -1.98
CA ALA A 34 4.92 21.22 -0.82
C ALA A 34 6.03 22.21 -0.44
N ARG A 35 6.79 22.73 -1.42
CA ARG A 35 7.88 23.69 -1.15
C ARG A 35 7.40 25.08 -0.76
N ALA A 36 6.24 25.49 -1.26
CA ALA A 36 5.59 26.76 -0.90
C ALA A 36 4.89 26.70 0.47
N GLY A 37 4.85 25.52 1.11
CA GLY A 37 4.21 25.33 2.42
C GLY A 37 2.69 25.36 2.37
N TRP A 38 2.07 25.18 1.20
CA TRP A 38 0.62 25.06 1.07
C TRP A 38 0.10 23.73 1.63
N ILE A 39 0.98 22.73 1.68
CA ILE A 39 0.74 21.41 2.26
C ILE A 39 1.91 21.12 3.19
N ASP A 40 1.63 20.56 4.37
CA ASP A 40 2.65 20.18 5.33
C ASP A 40 3.55 19.06 4.74
N PRO A 41 4.84 19.33 4.52
CA PRO A 41 5.79 18.37 3.95
C PRO A 41 5.97 17.11 4.79
N LEU A 42 5.57 17.10 6.06
CA LEU A 42 5.58 15.90 6.90
C LEU A 42 4.60 14.84 6.40
N PHE A 43 3.42 15.27 5.96
CA PHE A 43 2.38 14.37 5.46
C PHE A 43 2.51 14.12 3.96
N VAL A 44 2.92 15.15 3.22
CA VAL A 44 3.01 15.09 1.75
C VAL A 44 4.36 15.65 1.29
N PRO A 45 5.46 14.88 1.46
CA PRO A 45 6.79 15.33 1.08
C PRO A 45 6.87 15.65 -0.42
N ALA A 46 7.68 16.64 -0.77
CA ALA A 46 7.94 16.99 -2.16
C ALA A 46 8.52 15.77 -2.93
N PRO A 47 8.05 15.44 -4.14
CA PRO A 47 8.56 14.32 -4.93
C PRO A 47 10.09 14.29 -5.06
N GLY A 48 10.72 15.46 -5.25
CA GLY A 48 12.17 15.58 -5.31
C GLY A 48 12.86 15.20 -4.00
N ALA A 49 12.26 15.51 -2.85
CA ALA A 49 12.79 15.14 -1.54
C ALA A 49 12.70 13.62 -1.31
N VAL A 50 11.61 12.97 -1.73
CA VAL A 50 11.47 11.50 -1.70
C VAL A 50 12.54 10.84 -2.58
N GLY A 51 12.73 11.35 -3.80
CA GLY A 51 13.77 10.85 -4.70
C GLY A 51 15.18 10.98 -4.13
N ALA A 52 15.50 12.13 -3.53
CA ALA A 52 16.77 12.34 -2.84
C ALA A 52 16.96 11.37 -1.65
N ALA A 53 15.92 11.20 -0.83
CA ALA A 53 15.95 10.27 0.29
C ALA A 53 16.16 8.82 -0.18
N LEU A 54 15.50 8.40 -1.26
CA LEU A 54 15.74 7.09 -1.87
C LEU A 54 17.19 6.93 -2.35
N GLY A 55 17.80 7.98 -2.89
CA GLY A 55 19.23 7.96 -3.24
C GLY A 55 20.15 7.76 -2.04
N THR A 56 19.79 8.31 -0.87
CA THR A 56 20.63 8.26 0.34
C THR A 56 20.39 7.04 1.22
N ILE A 57 19.12 6.65 1.42
CA ILE A 57 18.71 5.59 2.35
C ILE A 57 17.94 4.46 1.66
N GLY A 58 17.79 4.49 0.33
CA GLY A 58 16.96 3.52 -0.39
C GLY A 58 17.39 2.07 -0.17
N GLY A 59 18.70 1.80 -0.05
CA GLY A 59 19.19 0.45 0.23
C GLY A 59 18.67 -0.12 1.56
N THR A 60 18.80 0.65 2.64
CA THR A 60 18.32 0.23 3.96
C THR A 60 16.79 0.29 4.06
N ALA A 61 16.16 1.31 3.46
CA ALA A 61 14.71 1.46 3.45
C ALA A 61 14.01 0.33 2.68
N LEU A 62 14.51 -0.04 1.50
CA LEU A 62 13.96 -1.16 0.72
C LEU A 62 14.23 -2.50 1.38
N ALA A 63 15.39 -2.69 2.02
CA ALA A 63 15.66 -3.89 2.79
C ALA A 63 14.68 -4.04 3.98
N ALA A 64 14.45 -2.96 4.75
CA ALA A 64 13.50 -2.96 5.86
C ALA A 64 12.05 -3.16 5.39
N LEU A 65 11.69 -2.58 4.24
CA LEU A 65 10.39 -2.82 3.60
C LEU A 65 10.24 -4.30 3.22
N GLY A 66 11.26 -4.89 2.59
CA GLY A 66 11.26 -6.30 2.22
C GLY A 66 11.13 -7.23 3.44
N ASP A 67 11.86 -6.94 4.50
CA ASP A 67 11.77 -7.67 5.77
C ASP A 67 10.37 -7.59 6.40
N THR A 68 9.78 -6.39 6.46
CA THR A 68 8.41 -6.19 6.96
C THR A 68 7.37 -6.92 6.11
N LEU A 69 7.48 -6.81 4.78
CA LEU A 69 6.59 -7.50 3.84
C LEU A 69 6.74 -9.01 3.95
N GLY A 70 7.95 -9.53 4.09
CA GLY A 70 8.22 -10.95 4.28
C GLY A 70 7.58 -11.49 5.57
N LYS A 71 7.81 -10.81 6.70
CA LYS A 71 7.16 -11.13 7.98
C LYS A 71 5.64 -11.09 7.88
N THR A 72 5.10 -10.05 7.24
CA THR A 72 3.65 -9.88 7.05
C THR A 72 3.08 -10.99 6.17
N ALA A 73 3.77 -11.37 5.10
CA ALA A 73 3.33 -12.44 4.20
C ALA A 73 3.30 -13.81 4.91
N ILE A 74 4.34 -14.15 5.66
CA ILE A 74 4.40 -15.39 6.44
C ILE A 74 3.28 -15.41 7.48
N ALA A 75 3.15 -14.33 8.26
CA ALA A 75 2.10 -14.21 9.27
C ALA A 75 0.70 -14.29 8.66
N TYR A 76 0.49 -13.68 7.49
CA TYR A 76 -0.78 -13.72 6.76
C TYR A 76 -1.13 -15.14 6.33
N VAL A 77 -0.19 -15.87 5.69
CA VAL A 77 -0.43 -17.24 5.23
C VAL A 77 -0.75 -18.16 6.41
N LEU A 78 0.01 -18.07 7.50
CA LEU A 78 -0.26 -18.85 8.72
C LEU A 78 -1.62 -18.52 9.31
N SER A 79 -1.93 -17.23 9.47
CA SER A 79 -3.19 -16.77 10.05
C SER A 79 -4.40 -17.17 9.21
N VAL A 80 -4.32 -17.05 7.88
CA VAL A 80 -5.39 -17.45 6.97
C VAL A 80 -5.59 -18.96 7.03
N THR A 81 -4.50 -19.74 6.94
CA THR A 81 -4.60 -21.21 6.93
C THR A 81 -5.23 -21.72 8.23
N LEU A 82 -4.71 -21.27 9.38
CA LEU A 82 -5.21 -21.68 10.69
C LEU A 82 -6.61 -21.14 10.96
N GLY A 83 -6.85 -19.85 10.67
CA GLY A 83 -8.12 -19.19 10.92
C GLY A 83 -9.25 -19.76 10.08
N VAL A 84 -9.01 -20.02 8.79
CA VAL A 84 -10.01 -20.65 7.91
C VAL A 84 -10.27 -22.09 8.34
N ALA A 85 -9.24 -22.89 8.61
CA ALA A 85 -9.41 -24.27 9.05
C ALA A 85 -10.21 -24.35 10.36
N ALA A 86 -9.86 -23.52 11.35
CA ALA A 86 -10.59 -23.43 12.60
C ALA A 86 -12.04 -22.95 12.38
N GLY A 87 -12.24 -21.88 11.60
CA GLY A 87 -13.57 -21.35 11.30
C GLY A 87 -14.49 -22.35 10.61
N LEU A 88 -13.96 -23.12 9.65
CA LEU A 88 -14.70 -24.20 8.99
C LEU A 88 -15.06 -25.32 9.96
N THR A 89 -14.12 -25.72 10.83
CA THR A 89 -14.35 -26.77 11.83
C THR A 89 -15.43 -26.37 12.84
N VAL A 90 -15.32 -25.16 13.40
CA VAL A 90 -16.32 -24.63 14.34
C VAL A 90 -17.67 -24.42 13.66
N GLY A 91 -17.67 -23.95 12.41
CA GLY A 91 -18.90 -23.69 11.67
C GLY A 91 -19.64 -24.96 11.21
N SER A 92 -18.92 -26.02 10.89
CA SER A 92 -19.52 -27.25 10.35
C SER A 92 -20.21 -28.12 11.41
N VAL A 93 -19.80 -28.01 12.68
CA VAL A 93 -20.36 -28.82 13.78
C VAL A 93 -21.25 -27.96 14.67
N ARG A 94 -22.54 -28.33 14.79
CA ARG A 94 -23.53 -27.57 15.57
C ARG A 94 -23.13 -27.36 17.03
N LEU A 95 -22.60 -28.40 17.69
CA LEU A 95 -22.13 -28.32 19.08
C LEU A 95 -20.97 -27.32 19.23
N LEU A 96 -19.94 -27.40 18.38
CA LEU A 96 -18.80 -26.47 18.44
C LEU A 96 -19.23 -25.05 18.17
N ARG A 97 -20.12 -24.83 17.20
CA ARG A 97 -20.71 -23.53 16.91
C ARG A 97 -21.41 -22.96 18.14
N GLU A 98 -22.34 -23.70 18.75
CA GLU A 98 -23.12 -23.22 19.90
C GLU A 98 -22.22 -22.91 21.11
N VAL A 99 -21.20 -23.72 21.37
CA VAL A 99 -20.27 -23.53 22.50
C VAL A 99 -19.27 -22.39 22.26
N LEU A 100 -18.68 -22.30 21.06
CA LEU A 100 -17.57 -21.38 20.78
C LEU A 100 -18.00 -20.00 20.28
N ASN A 101 -19.22 -19.87 19.76
CA ASN A 101 -19.74 -18.59 19.27
C ASN A 101 -19.59 -17.40 20.24
N PRO A 102 -19.92 -17.51 21.56
CA PRO A 102 -19.71 -16.38 22.48
C PRO A 102 -18.24 -15.95 22.58
N PHE A 103 -17.30 -16.88 22.55
CA PHE A 103 -15.86 -16.58 22.58
C PHE A 103 -15.38 -15.95 21.27
N VAL A 104 -15.87 -16.44 20.12
CA VAL A 104 -15.56 -15.85 18.80
C VAL A 104 -16.03 -14.40 18.74
N ILE A 105 -17.25 -14.12 19.21
CA ILE A 105 -17.81 -12.75 19.26
C ILE A 105 -17.00 -11.87 20.22
N ALA A 106 -16.61 -12.39 21.39
CA ALA A 106 -15.77 -11.66 22.33
C ALA A 106 -14.42 -11.31 21.70
N LEU A 107 -13.76 -12.27 21.04
CA LEU A 107 -12.48 -12.05 20.37
C LEU A 107 -12.57 -11.03 19.24
N TYR A 108 -13.65 -11.06 18.46
CA TYR A 108 -13.89 -10.08 17.40
C TYR A 108 -14.10 -8.66 17.94
N SER A 109 -14.70 -8.55 19.12
CA SER A 109 -14.99 -7.26 19.77
C SER A 109 -13.78 -6.68 20.51
N LEU A 110 -12.71 -7.45 20.71
CA LEU A 110 -11.53 -6.99 21.43
C LEU A 110 -10.79 -5.89 20.65
N PRO A 111 -10.52 -4.73 21.27
CA PRO A 111 -9.62 -3.74 20.72
C PRO A 111 -8.23 -4.34 20.48
N LYS A 112 -7.74 -4.26 19.24
CA LYS A 112 -6.40 -4.78 18.86
C LYS A 112 -5.27 -4.24 19.72
N ILE A 113 -5.41 -3.02 20.25
CA ILE A 113 -4.41 -2.39 21.13
C ILE A 113 -4.21 -3.14 22.46
N LEU A 114 -5.19 -3.90 22.94
CA LEU A 114 -5.05 -4.71 24.14
C LEU A 114 -4.09 -5.89 23.97
N VAL A 115 -3.87 -6.32 22.72
CA VAL A 115 -3.03 -7.49 22.40
C VAL A 115 -1.55 -7.09 22.32
N LEU A 116 -1.25 -5.84 21.96
CA LEU A 116 0.11 -5.33 21.77
C LEU A 116 1.06 -5.58 22.97
N PRO A 117 0.68 -5.30 24.23
CA PRO A 117 1.56 -5.55 25.37
C PRO A 117 1.97 -7.02 25.51
N TRP A 118 1.05 -7.94 25.26
CA TRP A 118 1.33 -9.38 25.38
C TRP A 118 2.30 -9.87 24.31
N ILE A 119 2.19 -9.35 23.08
CA ILE A 119 3.09 -9.73 21.96
C ILE A 119 4.50 -9.20 22.17
N VAL A 120 4.66 -8.02 22.77
CA VAL A 120 5.99 -7.41 22.99
C VAL A 120 6.72 -8.04 24.19
N LEU A 121 5.99 -8.54 25.18
CA LEU A 121 6.55 -9.08 26.42
C LEU A 121 6.86 -10.59 26.37
N LEU A 122 6.21 -11.35 25.48
CA LEU A 122 6.46 -12.78 25.25
C LEU A 122 7.52 -12.99 24.17
#